data_AF-A0A2M8W1W6-F1
#
_entry.id   AF-A0A2M8W1W6-F1
#
_cell.length_a   1.000
_cell.length_b   1.000
_cell.length_c   1.000
_cell.angle_alpha   90.00
_cell.angle_beta   90.00
_cell.angle_gamma   90.00
#
_symmetry.space_group_name_H-M   'P 1'
#
loop_
_entity.id
_entity.type
_entity.pdbx_description
1 polymer ?
#
loop_
_entity_poly.entity_id
_entity_poly.type
_entity_poly.pdbx_seq_one_letter_code
_entity_poly.pdbx_strand_id
1 'polypeptide(L)'
;MKCGAGIKPEKAQAVLAETPGLLEGEEVVFFAKGSARGGDRVVLTNARLLSVAGLTKEMVFRAPWSDVGHIVVDERLRTLTVEVSAVGPTRFIVMSRDDLAALSGLVAALRDDFVVDTPVAVAAMTFAREHGVVTSKEYRKQERSAAQEARDAARREARAQAAVEKARALAAQAAAGEAAAPALSAADRAVEQMRANARRAREYEARREQEAADRAARLEELSANRTARSDTNAQARLSGPLTREERRAHADAEREAAREERKLSKAQRSYERDQRRAAADRERDAKEAKDRAAYGREMTTQNVGTKTVKVYAKGYVKVGGLFGTGSSPYERLLSIESSADVQKKSAAGRAAGAVLTGGLNTLYSNTRGDLYVTIVTGTKTHSVRVDSPTPSSIRAANTLAAVARAVLADLEAQPERPQPLPAPPRNTTPPRNPPTGAVAQPPTAAPGTPSAADRLREIQRLHAEGLIDDGELARLRQNVLADL
;
A
#
# COMPACT_ATOMS: atom_id res chain seq x y z
N MET A 1 21.32 -7.21 -35.15
CA MET A 1 20.96 -7.57 -33.76
C MET A 1 22.10 -7.24 -32.78
N LYS A 2 21.88 -6.33 -31.83
CA LYS A 2 22.77 -6.08 -30.68
C LYS A 2 22.42 -7.01 -29.52
N CYS A 3 23.40 -7.62 -28.88
CA CYS A 3 23.19 -8.50 -27.72
C CYS A 3 23.66 -7.83 -26.44
N GLY A 4 22.90 -8.00 -25.35
CA GLY A 4 23.30 -7.59 -24.01
C GLY A 4 24.48 -8.40 -23.48
N ALA A 5 25.19 -7.82 -22.52
CA ALA A 5 26.31 -8.37 -21.78
C ALA A 5 26.04 -9.80 -21.31
N GLY A 6 26.98 -10.69 -21.66
CA GLY A 6 26.92 -12.11 -21.28
C GLY A 6 25.99 -12.95 -22.17
N ILE A 7 25.43 -12.40 -23.25
CA ILE A 7 24.66 -13.17 -24.24
C ILE A 7 25.48 -13.27 -25.53
N LYS A 8 25.85 -14.50 -25.89
CA LYS A 8 26.47 -14.78 -27.18
C LYS A 8 25.41 -14.65 -28.30
N PRO A 9 25.72 -14.02 -29.45
CA PRO A 9 24.78 -13.88 -30.56
C PRO A 9 24.12 -15.20 -31.01
N GLU A 10 24.90 -16.28 -31.06
CA GLU A 10 24.42 -17.64 -31.37
C GLU A 10 23.31 -18.10 -30.42
N LYS A 11 23.44 -17.81 -29.13
CA LYS A 11 22.43 -18.16 -28.12
C LYS A 11 21.18 -17.30 -28.25
N ALA A 12 21.33 -16.02 -28.60
CA ALA A 12 20.18 -15.17 -28.88
C ALA A 12 19.43 -15.68 -30.13
N GLN A 13 20.13 -16.01 -31.20
CA GLN A 13 19.54 -16.61 -32.40
C GLN A 13 18.83 -17.94 -32.11
N ALA A 14 19.45 -18.83 -31.32
CA ALA A 14 18.81 -20.09 -30.92
C ALA A 14 17.51 -19.86 -30.15
N VAL A 15 17.50 -18.94 -29.18
CA VAL A 15 16.28 -18.59 -28.44
C VAL A 15 15.22 -18.00 -29.37
N LEU A 16 15.60 -17.13 -30.30
CA LEU A 16 14.67 -16.51 -31.25
C LEU A 16 14.10 -17.50 -32.27
N ALA A 17 14.92 -18.46 -32.74
CA ALA A 17 14.46 -19.53 -33.64
C ALA A 17 13.43 -20.44 -32.96
N GLU A 18 13.56 -20.64 -31.65
CA GLU A 18 12.62 -21.41 -30.84
C GLU A 18 11.46 -20.58 -30.29
N THR A 19 11.49 -19.24 -30.39
CA THR A 19 10.43 -18.36 -29.89
C THR A 19 9.35 -18.26 -30.96
N PRO A 20 8.19 -18.93 -30.82
CA PRO A 20 7.14 -18.85 -31.82
C PRO A 20 6.62 -17.41 -31.95
N GLY A 21 6.50 -16.95 -33.18
CA GLY A 21 5.69 -15.79 -33.51
C GLY A 21 6.42 -14.47 -33.77
N LEU A 22 7.69 -14.46 -34.19
CA LEU A 22 8.25 -13.34 -34.98
C LEU A 22 7.52 -13.25 -36.32
N LEU A 23 7.17 -12.03 -36.75
CA LEU A 23 6.50 -11.82 -38.03
C LEU A 23 7.51 -11.91 -39.19
N GLU A 24 7.04 -12.25 -40.39
CA GLU A 24 7.88 -12.21 -41.58
C GLU A 24 8.40 -10.79 -41.82
N GLY A 25 9.72 -10.64 -41.96
CA GLY A 25 10.38 -9.32 -42.07
C GLY A 25 10.63 -8.58 -40.75
N GLU A 26 10.28 -9.18 -39.60
CA GLU A 26 10.57 -8.58 -38.30
C GLU A 26 12.02 -8.88 -37.86
N GLU A 27 12.80 -7.82 -37.64
CA GLU A 27 14.20 -7.93 -37.26
C GLU A 27 14.41 -7.62 -35.78
N VAL A 28 15.21 -8.45 -35.12
CA VAL A 28 15.61 -8.21 -33.72
C VAL A 28 16.73 -7.18 -33.68
N VAL A 29 16.40 -6.02 -33.12
CA VAL A 29 17.33 -4.89 -32.95
C VAL A 29 18.18 -5.10 -31.71
N PHE A 30 17.57 -5.52 -30.59
CA PHE A 30 18.28 -5.71 -29.32
C PHE A 30 17.72 -6.88 -28.50
N PHE A 31 18.62 -7.63 -27.87
CA PHE A 31 18.28 -8.79 -27.03
C PHE A 31 19.06 -8.75 -25.72
N ALA A 32 18.37 -8.65 -24.57
CA ALA A 32 19.01 -8.61 -23.26
C ALA A 32 18.33 -9.51 -22.23
N LYS A 33 19.07 -9.78 -21.14
CA LYS A 33 18.53 -10.51 -20.00
C LYS A 33 17.73 -9.56 -19.11
N GLY A 34 16.44 -9.81 -19.03
CA GLY A 34 15.50 -9.08 -18.18
C GLY A 34 15.00 -9.92 -17.01
N SER A 35 14.14 -9.31 -16.22
CA SER A 35 13.44 -9.97 -15.12
C SER A 35 12.19 -9.13 -14.85
N ALA A 36 11.10 -9.42 -15.56
CA ALA A 36 9.78 -9.07 -15.02
C ALA A 36 9.43 -10.08 -13.90
N ARG A 37 9.80 -11.37 -14.08
CA ARG A 37 9.55 -12.47 -13.16
C ARG A 37 10.76 -13.40 -12.91
N GLY A 38 11.98 -12.90 -13.12
CA GLY A 38 13.22 -13.62 -12.82
C GLY A 38 13.60 -14.63 -13.89
N GLY A 39 14.45 -14.20 -14.83
CA GLY A 39 15.00 -15.06 -15.90
C GLY A 39 14.53 -14.69 -17.31
N ASP A 40 13.56 -13.80 -17.42
CA ASP A 40 13.01 -13.37 -18.72
C ASP A 40 14.06 -12.72 -19.63
N ARG A 41 13.78 -12.69 -20.93
CA ARG A 41 14.56 -11.99 -21.94
C ARG A 41 13.72 -10.85 -22.47
N VAL A 42 14.30 -9.66 -22.51
CA VAL A 42 13.69 -8.50 -23.16
C VAL A 42 14.22 -8.47 -24.58
N VAL A 43 13.31 -8.51 -25.55
CA VAL A 43 13.62 -8.51 -26.98
C VAL A 43 12.95 -7.30 -27.60
N LEU A 44 13.75 -6.48 -28.27
CA LEU A 44 13.32 -5.32 -29.01
C LEU A 44 13.45 -5.62 -30.49
N THR A 45 12.36 -5.52 -31.22
CA THR A 45 12.33 -5.66 -32.66
C THR A 45 12.06 -4.31 -33.32
N ASN A 46 12.20 -4.25 -34.64
CA ASN A 46 11.76 -3.09 -35.41
C ASN A 46 10.23 -2.83 -35.31
N ALA A 47 9.44 -3.82 -34.90
CA ALA A 47 7.98 -3.72 -34.84
C ALA A 47 7.40 -3.62 -33.42
N ARG A 48 8.06 -4.20 -32.40
CA ARG A 48 7.48 -4.34 -31.05
C ARG A 48 8.49 -4.65 -29.96
N LEU A 49 8.04 -4.49 -28.72
CA LEU A 49 8.69 -4.97 -27.51
C LEU A 49 8.12 -6.34 -27.11
N LEU A 50 9.01 -7.30 -26.86
CA LEU A 50 8.67 -8.64 -26.41
C LEU A 50 9.37 -8.95 -25.07
N SER A 51 8.70 -9.73 -24.22
CA SER A 51 9.33 -10.41 -23.09
C SER A 51 9.13 -11.91 -23.22
N VAL A 52 10.22 -12.66 -23.24
CA VAL A 52 10.23 -14.12 -23.35
C VAL A 52 10.62 -14.72 -22.01
N ALA A 53 9.82 -15.63 -21.45
CA ALA A 53 10.15 -16.32 -20.20
C ALA A 53 11.40 -17.18 -20.38
N GLY A 54 12.40 -17.00 -19.51
CA GLY A 54 13.67 -17.71 -19.65
C GLY A 54 13.60 -19.22 -19.49
N LEU A 55 12.62 -19.73 -18.73
CA LEU A 55 12.48 -21.17 -18.44
C LEU A 55 11.59 -21.90 -19.45
N THR A 56 10.47 -21.29 -19.84
CA THR A 56 9.49 -21.93 -20.73
C THR A 56 9.70 -21.56 -22.19
N LYS A 57 10.53 -20.54 -22.47
CA LYS A 57 10.67 -19.92 -23.80
C LYS A 57 9.34 -19.37 -24.35
N GLU A 58 8.31 -19.28 -23.53
CA GLU A 58 7.02 -18.73 -23.91
C GLU A 58 7.06 -17.20 -23.93
N MET A 59 6.30 -16.61 -24.83
CA MET A 59 6.12 -15.17 -24.91
C MET A 59 5.19 -14.71 -23.79
N VAL A 60 5.71 -14.01 -22.80
CA VAL A 60 4.96 -13.52 -21.63
C VAL A 60 4.34 -12.16 -21.89
N PHE A 61 4.95 -11.37 -22.77
CA PHE A 61 4.52 -10.01 -23.06
C PHE A 61 4.85 -9.65 -24.50
N ARG A 62 3.90 -8.95 -25.13
CA ARG A 62 4.01 -8.42 -26.49
C ARG A 62 3.34 -7.04 -26.49
N ALA A 63 4.08 -6.01 -26.88
CA ALA A 63 3.56 -4.66 -27.06
C ALA A 63 4.06 -4.09 -28.39
N PRO A 64 3.20 -3.92 -29.41
CA PRO A 64 3.50 -3.10 -30.59
C PRO A 64 4.03 -1.74 -30.19
N TRP A 65 4.93 -1.16 -30.99
CA TRP A 65 5.45 0.18 -30.69
C TRP A 65 4.34 1.24 -30.66
N SER A 66 3.26 1.06 -31.43
CA SER A 66 2.05 1.90 -31.40
C SER A 66 1.34 1.92 -30.04
N ASP A 67 1.51 0.88 -29.23
CA ASP A 67 0.80 0.72 -27.95
C ASP A 67 1.67 1.18 -26.77
N VAL A 68 2.95 1.47 -27.01
CA VAL A 68 3.91 1.90 -26.00
C VAL A 68 3.86 3.42 -25.87
N GLY A 69 3.21 3.91 -24.82
CA GLY A 69 3.08 5.35 -24.58
C GLY A 69 4.36 5.98 -24.02
N HIS A 70 5.01 5.31 -23.06
CA HIS A 70 6.20 5.85 -22.43
C HIS A 70 7.21 4.76 -22.05
N ILE A 71 8.50 5.05 -22.24
CA ILE A 71 9.61 4.20 -21.81
C ILE A 71 10.49 5.01 -20.85
N VAL A 72 10.61 4.54 -19.60
CA VAL A 72 11.53 5.08 -18.60
C VAL A 72 12.69 4.12 -18.43
N VAL A 73 13.91 4.59 -18.65
CA VAL A 73 15.13 3.87 -18.30
C VAL A 73 15.69 4.44 -16.99
N ASP A 74 15.77 3.63 -15.95
CA ASP A 74 16.36 4.02 -14.66
C ASP A 74 17.68 3.28 -14.43
N GLU A 75 18.79 3.96 -14.71
CA GLU A 75 20.15 3.45 -14.50
C GLU A 75 20.47 3.10 -13.06
N ARG A 76 19.90 3.85 -12.11
CA ARG A 76 20.17 3.65 -10.68
C ARG A 76 19.50 2.39 -10.18
N LEU A 77 18.26 2.16 -10.59
CA LEU A 77 17.48 0.98 -10.22
C LEU A 77 17.69 -0.20 -11.16
N ARG A 78 18.42 -0.01 -12.27
CA ARG A 78 18.63 -0.98 -13.35
C ARG A 78 17.31 -1.52 -13.87
N THR A 79 16.36 -0.63 -14.13
CA THR A 79 15.03 -1.02 -14.60
C THR A 79 14.60 -0.24 -15.83
N LEU A 80 13.94 -0.95 -16.73
CA LEU A 80 13.21 -0.41 -17.87
C LEU A 80 11.72 -0.49 -17.52
N THR A 81 11.03 0.64 -17.41
CA THR A 81 9.58 0.68 -17.23
C THR A 81 8.94 1.09 -18.53
N VAL A 82 8.04 0.26 -19.03
CA VAL A 82 7.32 0.51 -20.28
C VAL A 82 5.84 0.63 -19.95
N GLU A 83 5.27 1.78 -20.24
CA GLU A 83 3.84 2.02 -20.11
C GLU A 83 3.15 1.66 -21.43
N VAL A 84 2.26 0.67 -21.37
CA VAL A 84 1.47 0.22 -22.51
C VAL A 84 0.03 0.64 -22.29
N SER A 85 -0.59 1.31 -23.25
CA SER A 85 -1.93 1.90 -23.12
C SER A 85 -3.00 0.91 -22.63
N ALA A 86 -2.91 -0.37 -23.04
CA ALA A 86 -3.89 -1.39 -22.68
C ALA A 86 -3.56 -2.16 -21.37
N VAL A 87 -2.31 -2.15 -20.91
CA VAL A 87 -1.83 -3.00 -19.81
C VAL A 87 -1.39 -2.18 -18.59
N GLY A 88 -1.12 -0.90 -18.78
CA GLY A 88 -0.50 -0.02 -17.80
C GLY A 88 1.02 -0.19 -17.70
N PRO A 89 1.65 0.36 -16.65
CA PRO A 89 3.10 0.34 -16.50
C PRO A 89 3.64 -1.06 -16.19
N THR A 90 4.43 -1.60 -17.12
CA THR A 90 5.13 -2.87 -16.98
C THR A 90 6.61 -2.62 -16.71
N ARG A 91 7.11 -3.15 -15.59
CA ARG A 91 8.49 -2.93 -15.16
C ARG A 91 9.37 -4.16 -15.41
N PHE A 92 10.42 -3.98 -16.21
CA PHE A 92 11.46 -4.95 -16.47
C PHE A 92 12.72 -4.60 -15.67
N ILE A 93 13.28 -5.56 -14.95
CA ILE A 93 14.59 -5.39 -14.30
C ILE A 93 15.65 -5.87 -15.29
N VAL A 94 16.55 -4.99 -15.70
CA VAL A 94 17.66 -5.31 -16.61
C VAL A 94 18.90 -5.57 -15.76
N MET A 95 19.59 -6.69 -16.00
CA MET A 95 20.59 -7.16 -15.03
C MET A 95 21.94 -6.42 -15.14
N SER A 96 22.35 -6.05 -16.35
CA SER A 96 23.62 -5.35 -16.60
C SER A 96 23.44 -3.83 -16.75
N ARG A 97 24.42 -3.07 -16.28
CA ARG A 97 24.47 -1.61 -16.47
C ARG A 97 24.74 -1.26 -17.93
N ASP A 98 25.59 -2.03 -18.60
CA ASP A 98 25.95 -1.82 -19.99
C ASP A 98 24.75 -2.06 -20.92
N ASP A 99 23.93 -3.07 -20.61
CA ASP A 99 22.68 -3.35 -21.33
C ASP A 99 21.71 -2.18 -21.21
N LEU A 100 21.64 -1.59 -20.02
CA LEU A 100 20.74 -0.48 -19.77
C LEU A 100 21.22 0.81 -20.45
N ALA A 101 22.53 1.05 -20.51
CA ALA A 101 23.11 2.16 -21.27
C ALA A 101 22.86 1.98 -22.79
N ALA A 102 23.05 0.77 -23.31
CA ALA A 102 22.75 0.44 -24.70
C ALA A 102 21.25 0.60 -25.02
N LEU A 103 20.37 0.19 -24.09
CA LEU A 103 18.93 0.40 -24.18
C LEU A 103 18.58 1.88 -24.16
N SER A 104 19.20 2.68 -23.29
CA SER A 104 18.95 4.12 -23.22
C SER A 104 19.31 4.81 -24.54
N GLY A 105 20.46 4.49 -25.13
CA GLY A 105 20.86 5.04 -26.43
C GLY A 105 19.93 4.60 -27.57
N LEU A 106 19.43 3.37 -27.52
CA LEU A 106 18.52 2.83 -28.52
C LEU A 106 17.11 3.43 -28.39
N VAL A 107 16.60 3.60 -27.17
CA VAL A 107 15.33 4.28 -26.91
C VAL A 107 15.39 5.76 -27.29
N ALA A 108 16.54 6.42 -27.08
CA ALA A 108 16.75 7.78 -27.56
C ALA A 108 16.70 7.86 -29.10
N ALA A 109 17.41 6.96 -29.79
CA ALA A 109 17.38 6.89 -31.25
C ALA A 109 15.97 6.57 -31.81
N LEU A 110 15.21 5.71 -31.13
CA LEU A 110 13.81 5.44 -31.49
C LEU A 110 12.91 6.65 -31.22
N ARG A 111 13.14 7.43 -30.16
CA ARG A 111 12.32 8.62 -29.85
C ARG A 111 12.48 9.73 -30.89
N ASP A 112 13.65 9.88 -31.50
CA ASP A 112 13.85 10.89 -32.53
C ASP A 112 13.00 10.61 -33.80
N ASP A 113 12.60 9.34 -34.02
CA ASP A 113 11.65 8.95 -35.06
C ASP A 113 10.17 9.04 -34.62
N PHE A 114 9.90 9.21 -33.33
CA PHE A 114 8.55 9.27 -32.74
C PHE A 114 8.35 10.60 -31.99
N VAL A 115 7.84 11.62 -32.68
CA VAL A 115 7.45 12.91 -32.07
C VAL A 115 6.33 12.65 -31.05
N VAL A 116 6.69 12.61 -29.76
CA VAL A 116 5.72 12.54 -28.65
C VAL A 116 5.84 13.81 -27.81
N ASP A 117 4.88 14.70 -28.00
CA ASP A 117 4.72 15.94 -27.23
C ASP A 117 4.03 15.62 -25.90
N THR A 118 4.65 15.86 -24.73
CA THR A 118 3.92 16.28 -23.51
C THR A 118 4.82 16.64 -22.30
N PRO A 119 4.54 17.76 -21.58
CA PRO A 119 5.31 18.26 -20.44
C PRO A 119 4.91 17.71 -19.04
N VAL A 120 3.99 16.76 -18.94
CA VAL A 120 3.40 16.32 -17.64
C VAL A 120 4.34 15.42 -16.82
N ALA A 121 5.28 14.71 -17.45
CA ALA A 121 6.15 13.73 -16.79
C ALA A 121 7.28 14.36 -15.94
N VAL A 122 7.70 15.59 -16.26
CA VAL A 122 8.75 16.29 -15.51
C VAL A 122 8.26 16.67 -14.10
N ALA A 123 6.98 17.01 -13.95
CA ALA A 123 6.38 17.35 -12.66
C ALA A 123 6.31 16.15 -11.69
N ALA A 124 5.98 14.96 -12.19
CA ALA A 124 5.91 13.74 -11.37
C ALA A 124 7.28 13.25 -10.87
N MET A 125 8.34 13.45 -11.67
CA MET A 125 9.70 13.05 -11.30
C MET A 125 10.34 13.98 -10.27
N THR A 126 10.03 15.29 -10.30
CA THR A 126 10.51 16.25 -9.30
C THR A 126 9.90 15.95 -7.92
N PHE A 127 8.61 15.61 -7.87
CA PHE A 127 7.90 15.22 -6.65
C PHE A 127 8.50 13.97 -5.97
N ALA A 128 8.84 12.93 -6.75
CA ALA A 128 9.46 11.72 -6.22
C ALA A 128 10.89 11.94 -5.68
N ARG A 129 11.59 12.95 -6.21
CA ARG A 129 12.96 13.31 -5.79
C ARG A 129 12.98 14.11 -4.49
N GLU A 130 11.99 14.97 -4.26
CA GLU A 130 11.86 15.80 -3.06
C GLU A 130 11.35 15.01 -1.84
N HIS A 131 10.59 13.94 -2.05
CA HIS A 131 9.97 13.16 -0.96
C HIS A 131 10.70 11.87 -0.55
N GLY A 132 11.98 11.70 -0.92
CA GLY A 132 12.85 10.69 -0.30
C GLY A 132 12.35 9.23 -0.41
N VAL A 133 12.04 8.78 -1.63
CA VAL A 133 11.61 7.40 -1.88
C VAL A 133 12.70 6.39 -1.50
N VAL A 134 12.43 5.59 -0.45
CA VAL A 134 13.28 4.50 0.03
C VAL A 134 13.53 3.49 -1.10
N THR A 135 14.79 3.12 -1.32
CA THR A 135 15.20 2.19 -2.39
C THR A 135 14.44 0.85 -2.32
N SER A 136 14.04 0.31 -3.48
CA SER A 136 13.13 -0.85 -3.57
C SER A 136 13.67 -2.15 -2.95
N LYS A 137 15.00 -2.27 -2.77
CA LYS A 137 15.62 -3.43 -2.12
C LYS A 137 15.43 -3.41 -0.60
N GLU A 138 15.54 -2.25 0.04
CA GLU A 138 15.22 -2.11 1.46
C GLU A 138 13.72 -2.21 1.69
N TYR A 139 12.91 -1.62 0.81
CA TYR A 139 11.46 -1.73 0.84
C TYR A 139 10.98 -3.20 0.70
N ARG A 140 11.54 -3.99 -0.22
CA ARG A 140 11.22 -5.43 -0.36
C ARG A 140 11.70 -6.26 0.82
N LYS A 141 12.87 -5.94 1.40
CA LYS A 141 13.34 -6.62 2.62
C LYS A 141 12.39 -6.34 3.79
N GLN A 142 11.86 -5.13 3.84
CA GLN A 142 10.91 -4.68 4.84
C GLN A 142 9.50 -5.21 4.65
N GLU A 143 9.00 -5.30 3.41
CA GLU A 143 7.73 -5.95 3.12
C GLU A 143 7.82 -7.44 3.44
N ARG A 144 8.94 -8.09 3.12
CA ARG A 144 9.15 -9.50 3.48
C ARG A 144 9.20 -9.70 4.99
N SER A 145 9.88 -8.82 5.75
CA SER A 145 9.92 -8.93 7.20
C SER A 145 8.55 -8.63 7.82
N ALA A 146 7.85 -7.59 7.37
CA ALA A 146 6.51 -7.25 7.85
C ALA A 146 5.47 -8.31 7.48
N ALA A 147 5.53 -8.88 6.27
CA ALA A 147 4.65 -9.97 5.86
C ALA A 147 4.94 -11.26 6.64
N GLN A 148 6.21 -11.51 7.01
CA GLN A 148 6.58 -12.63 7.86
C GLN A 148 6.05 -12.43 9.28
N GLU A 149 6.24 -11.25 9.86
CA GLU A 149 5.71 -10.89 11.18
C GLU A 149 4.17 -10.95 11.22
N ALA A 150 3.48 -10.50 10.17
CA ALA A 150 2.03 -10.60 10.04
C ALA A 150 1.55 -12.06 9.94
N ARG A 151 2.26 -12.92 9.22
CA ARG A 151 1.98 -14.37 9.18
C ARG A 151 2.19 -15.02 10.54
N ASP A 152 3.24 -14.62 11.25
CA ASP A 152 3.56 -15.16 12.57
C ASP A 152 2.58 -14.63 13.64
N ALA A 153 2.06 -13.40 13.48
CA ALA A 153 0.95 -12.87 14.28
C ALA A 153 -0.36 -13.63 14.02
N ALA A 154 -0.74 -13.82 12.75
CA ALA A 154 -1.95 -14.57 12.38
C ALA A 154 -1.90 -16.03 12.88
N ARG A 155 -0.72 -16.68 12.82
CA ARG A 155 -0.51 -18.02 13.39
C ARG A 155 -0.65 -18.04 14.91
N ARG A 156 -0.19 -17.00 15.60
CA ARG A 156 -0.37 -16.87 17.06
C ARG A 156 -1.85 -16.70 17.42
N GLU A 157 -2.58 -15.88 16.69
CA GLU A 157 -4.02 -15.66 16.92
C GLU A 157 -4.83 -16.94 16.62
N ALA A 158 -4.57 -17.63 15.51
CA ALA A 158 -5.22 -18.89 15.18
C ALA A 158 -4.96 -19.97 16.24
N ARG A 159 -3.75 -20.06 16.79
CA ARG A 159 -3.43 -20.96 17.91
C ARG A 159 -4.16 -20.57 19.20
N ALA A 160 -4.30 -19.28 19.47
CA ALA A 160 -5.06 -18.80 20.63
C ALA A 160 -6.56 -19.13 20.50
N GLN A 161 -7.15 -18.93 19.33
CA GLN A 161 -8.55 -19.27 19.06
C GLN A 161 -8.79 -20.78 19.18
N ALA A 162 -7.93 -21.61 18.58
CA ALA A 162 -8.01 -23.06 18.71
C ALA A 162 -7.88 -23.54 20.16
N ALA A 163 -7.04 -22.87 20.97
CA ALA A 163 -6.93 -23.16 22.40
C ALA A 163 -8.20 -22.81 23.18
N VAL A 164 -8.85 -21.68 22.86
CA VAL A 164 -10.13 -21.26 23.46
C VAL A 164 -11.26 -22.23 23.08
N GLU A 165 -11.35 -22.64 21.82
CA GLU A 165 -12.34 -23.63 21.37
C GLU A 165 -12.13 -24.98 22.04
N LYS A 166 -10.88 -25.44 22.14
CA LYS A 166 -10.55 -26.67 22.87
C LYS A 166 -10.93 -26.57 24.36
N ALA A 167 -10.68 -25.43 24.99
CA ALA A 167 -11.08 -25.20 26.38
C ALA A 167 -12.61 -25.21 26.55
N ARG A 168 -13.37 -24.61 25.60
CA ARG A 168 -14.84 -24.67 25.59
C ARG A 168 -15.36 -26.10 25.41
N ALA A 169 -14.76 -26.88 24.51
CA ALA A 169 -15.15 -28.27 24.29
C ALA A 169 -14.90 -29.13 25.55
N LEU A 170 -13.75 -28.94 26.22
CA LEU A 170 -13.46 -29.61 27.49
C LEU A 170 -14.41 -29.18 28.62
N ALA A 171 -14.76 -27.90 28.69
CA ALA A 171 -15.74 -27.40 29.68
C ALA A 171 -17.15 -27.99 29.43
N ALA A 172 -17.57 -28.12 28.17
CA ALA A 172 -18.82 -28.77 27.81
C ALA A 172 -18.83 -30.27 28.17
N GLN A 173 -17.72 -30.98 27.94
CA GLN A 173 -17.56 -32.38 28.36
C GLN A 173 -17.59 -32.53 29.89
N ALA A 174 -16.97 -31.61 30.63
CA ALA A 174 -17.01 -31.61 32.10
C ALA A 174 -18.43 -31.36 32.64
N ALA A 175 -19.20 -30.47 32.00
CA ALA A 175 -20.59 -30.20 32.36
C ALA A 175 -21.54 -31.39 32.11
N ALA A 176 -21.19 -32.29 31.18
CA ALA A 176 -21.95 -33.51 30.89
C ALA A 176 -21.75 -34.64 31.93
N GLY A 177 -20.95 -34.42 32.98
CA GLY A 177 -20.91 -35.29 34.17
C GLY A 177 -20.06 -36.56 34.07
N GLU A 178 -19.38 -36.81 32.95
CA GLU A 178 -18.75 -38.12 32.69
C GLU A 178 -17.27 -38.25 33.17
N ALA A 179 -16.59 -37.18 33.60
CA ALA A 179 -15.18 -37.26 34.04
C ALA A 179 -14.68 -36.03 34.83
N ALA A 180 -15.33 -35.66 35.94
CA ALA A 180 -15.03 -34.41 36.66
C ALA A 180 -13.61 -34.33 37.29
N ALA A 181 -13.05 -35.45 37.78
CA ALA A 181 -11.76 -35.45 38.48
C ALA A 181 -10.52 -35.23 37.57
N PRO A 182 -10.35 -35.93 36.42
CA PRO A 182 -9.19 -35.69 35.55
C PRO A 182 -9.25 -34.33 34.85
N ALA A 183 -10.44 -33.76 34.62
CA ALA A 183 -10.61 -32.47 33.95
C ALA A 183 -10.11 -31.28 34.80
N LEU A 184 -10.34 -31.29 36.12
CA LEU A 184 -9.79 -30.26 37.02
C LEU A 184 -8.26 -30.25 36.99
N SER A 185 -7.63 -31.43 37.04
CA SER A 185 -6.16 -31.56 36.96
C SER A 185 -5.57 -31.04 35.63
N ALA A 186 -6.33 -31.10 34.55
CA ALA A 186 -5.90 -30.61 33.24
C ALA A 186 -6.03 -29.08 33.15
N ALA A 187 -7.08 -28.51 33.73
CA ALA A 187 -7.26 -27.07 33.83
C ALA A 187 -6.16 -26.41 34.68
N ASP A 188 -5.83 -26.98 35.84
CA ASP A 188 -4.76 -26.47 36.71
C ASP A 188 -3.40 -26.52 36.00
N ARG A 189 -3.09 -27.62 35.30
CA ARG A 189 -1.88 -27.73 34.47
C ARG A 189 -1.84 -26.70 33.33
N ALA A 190 -2.98 -26.42 32.70
CA ALA A 190 -3.06 -25.40 31.65
C ALA A 190 -2.83 -23.98 32.21
N VAL A 191 -3.38 -23.67 33.39
CA VAL A 191 -3.16 -22.38 34.08
C VAL A 191 -1.70 -22.24 34.50
N GLU A 192 -1.07 -23.28 35.04
CA GLU A 192 0.37 -23.27 35.34
C GLU A 192 1.22 -23.07 34.09
N GLN A 193 0.88 -23.74 32.98
CA GLN A 193 1.57 -23.59 31.72
C GLN A 193 1.42 -22.17 31.14
N MET A 194 0.23 -21.56 31.26
CA MET A 194 0.02 -20.15 30.90
C MET A 194 0.86 -19.21 31.77
N ARG A 195 0.92 -19.44 33.08
CA ARG A 195 1.77 -18.65 34.00
C ARG A 195 3.26 -18.82 33.68
N ALA A 196 3.71 -20.03 33.36
CA ALA A 196 5.08 -20.30 32.92
C ALA A 196 5.42 -19.59 31.61
N ASN A 197 4.50 -19.61 30.63
CA ASN A 197 4.68 -18.87 29.37
C ASN A 197 4.70 -17.36 29.59
N ALA A 198 3.86 -16.82 30.49
CA ALA A 198 3.88 -15.40 30.84
C ALA A 198 5.20 -14.99 31.53
N ARG A 199 5.76 -15.86 32.40
CA ARG A 199 7.10 -15.64 32.99
C ARG A 199 8.19 -15.60 31.92
N ARG A 200 8.22 -16.56 31.00
CA ARG A 200 9.17 -16.57 29.87
C ARG A 200 9.04 -15.35 28.96
N ALA A 201 7.82 -14.86 28.72
CA ALA A 201 7.59 -13.66 27.93
C ALA A 201 8.21 -12.42 28.60
N ARG A 202 8.02 -12.26 29.92
CA ARG A 202 8.65 -11.18 30.70
C ARG A 202 10.16 -11.29 30.74
N GLU A 203 10.71 -12.49 30.90
CA GLU A 203 12.17 -12.73 30.82
C GLU A 203 12.74 -12.35 29.46
N TYR A 204 12.01 -12.65 28.37
CA TYR A 204 12.42 -12.28 27.02
C TYR A 204 12.39 -10.76 26.81
N GLU A 205 11.36 -10.07 27.31
CA GLU A 205 11.28 -8.60 27.27
C GLU A 205 12.41 -7.96 28.08
N ALA A 206 12.66 -8.43 29.31
CA ALA A 206 13.75 -7.96 30.15
C ALA A 206 15.13 -8.15 29.48
N ARG A 207 15.37 -9.31 28.86
CA ARG A 207 16.61 -9.58 28.12
C ARG A 207 16.75 -8.65 26.91
N ARG A 208 15.66 -8.35 26.20
CA ARG A 208 15.67 -7.43 25.06
C ARG A 208 15.96 -5.99 25.50
N GLU A 209 15.43 -5.56 26.63
CA GLU A 209 15.72 -4.26 27.23
C GLU A 209 17.18 -4.17 27.68
N GLN A 210 17.71 -5.21 28.32
CA GLN A 210 19.12 -5.29 28.69
C GLN A 210 20.04 -5.24 27.47
N GLU A 211 19.76 -6.02 26.41
CA GLU A 211 20.52 -5.97 25.16
C GLU A 211 20.40 -4.61 24.44
N ALA A 212 19.32 -3.86 24.66
CA ALA A 212 19.18 -2.50 24.14
C ALA A 212 20.00 -1.50 24.96
N ALA A 213 20.02 -1.64 26.28
CA ALA A 213 20.84 -0.84 27.19
C ALA A 213 22.34 -1.06 26.95
N ASP A 214 22.78 -2.32 26.81
CA ASP A 214 24.18 -2.66 26.51
C ASP A 214 24.62 -2.08 25.15
N ARG A 215 23.73 -2.10 24.15
CA ARG A 215 23.97 -1.47 22.85
C ARG A 215 24.07 0.05 22.95
N ALA A 216 23.24 0.68 23.77
CA ALA A 216 23.29 2.12 24.01
C ALA A 216 24.61 2.51 24.71
N ALA A 217 25.00 1.80 25.77
CA ALA A 217 26.25 2.02 26.48
C ALA A 217 27.48 1.86 25.55
N ARG A 218 27.47 0.84 24.68
CA ARG A 218 28.54 0.65 23.70
C ARG A 218 28.62 1.76 22.65
N LEU A 219 27.47 2.35 22.27
CA LEU A 219 27.46 3.50 21.36
C LEU A 219 28.02 4.76 22.02
N GLU A 220 27.78 4.95 23.32
CA GLU A 220 28.34 6.04 24.12
C GLU A 220 29.86 5.89 24.32
N GLU A 221 30.33 4.68 24.60
CA GLU A 221 31.77 4.40 24.68
C GLU A 221 32.48 4.67 23.34
N LEU A 222 31.85 4.30 22.22
CA LEU A 222 32.38 4.56 20.88
C LEU A 222 32.37 6.06 20.54
N SER A 223 31.38 6.83 21.00
CA SER A 223 31.35 8.28 20.79
C SER A 223 32.44 8.98 21.61
N ALA A 224 32.65 8.57 22.87
CA ALA A 224 33.74 9.08 23.72
C ALA A 224 35.13 8.76 23.11
N ASN A 225 35.34 7.54 22.63
CA ASN A 225 36.58 7.16 21.94
C ASN A 225 36.81 7.96 20.65
N ARG A 226 35.73 8.34 19.95
CA ARG A 226 35.83 9.20 18.76
C ARG A 226 36.32 10.60 19.11
N THR A 227 35.82 11.19 20.21
CA THR A 227 36.27 12.50 20.69
C THR A 227 37.72 12.47 21.15
N ALA A 228 38.14 11.43 21.88
CA ALA A 228 39.53 11.28 22.31
C ALA A 228 40.50 11.18 21.11
N ARG A 229 40.12 10.45 20.05
CA ARG A 229 40.91 10.32 18.82
C ARG A 229 40.97 11.60 18.00
N SER A 230 39.91 12.41 17.96
CA SER A 230 39.96 13.70 17.27
C SER A 230 40.95 14.65 17.94
N ASP A 231 41.02 14.62 19.27
CA ASP A 231 41.94 15.47 20.04
C ASP A 231 43.41 15.04 19.85
N THR A 232 43.67 13.73 19.80
CA THR A 232 45.02 13.21 19.49
C THR A 232 45.45 13.55 18.06
N ASN A 233 44.54 13.44 17.08
CA ASN A 233 44.85 13.83 15.69
C ASN A 233 45.04 15.34 15.53
N ALA A 234 44.35 16.17 16.34
CA ALA A 234 44.57 17.61 16.36
C ALA A 234 45.98 17.95 16.89
N GLN A 235 46.46 17.23 17.91
CA GLN A 235 47.83 17.37 18.42
C GLN A 235 48.89 16.88 17.43
N ALA A 236 48.66 15.77 16.71
CA ALA A 236 49.60 15.23 15.73
C ALA A 236 49.80 16.14 14.49
N ARG A 237 48.84 17.02 14.18
CA ARG A 237 48.98 18.01 13.09
C ARG A 237 50.01 19.11 13.38
N LEU A 238 50.48 19.25 14.62
CA LEU A 238 51.52 20.20 15.00
C LEU A 238 52.95 19.65 14.84
N SER A 239 53.12 18.35 14.55
CA SER A 239 54.43 17.70 14.47
C SER A 239 54.80 17.27 13.04
N GLY A 240 55.53 18.12 12.32
CA GLY A 240 56.42 17.77 11.18
C GLY A 240 55.87 17.01 9.95
N PRO A 241 56.59 17.00 8.81
CA PRO A 241 56.17 16.26 7.61
C PRO A 241 56.35 14.74 7.79
N LEU A 242 55.22 14.02 7.86
CA LEU A 242 55.17 12.55 7.94
C LEU A 242 55.82 11.87 6.73
N THR A 243 56.55 10.80 7.01
CA THR A 243 57.18 9.90 6.04
C THR A 243 56.13 9.15 5.20
N ARG A 244 56.53 8.58 4.06
CA ARG A 244 55.63 7.91 3.11
C ARG A 244 54.95 6.68 3.72
N GLU A 245 55.60 5.98 4.64
CA GLU A 245 55.05 4.82 5.35
C GLU A 245 53.98 5.25 6.36
N GLU A 246 54.24 6.30 7.13
CA GLU A 246 53.26 6.86 8.07
C GLU A 246 51.99 7.36 7.37
N ARG A 247 52.12 7.93 6.17
CA ARG A 247 50.96 8.33 5.35
C ARG A 247 50.08 7.16 4.90
N ARG A 248 50.69 6.00 4.61
CA ARG A 248 49.93 4.78 4.25
C ARG A 248 49.21 4.22 5.47
N ALA A 249 49.91 4.12 6.61
CA ALA A 249 49.31 3.69 7.87
C ALA A 249 48.14 4.61 8.29
N HIS A 250 48.30 5.93 8.14
CA HIS A 250 47.23 6.90 8.42
C HIS A 250 46.04 6.73 7.47
N ALA A 251 46.28 6.53 6.17
CA ALA A 251 45.20 6.33 5.20
C ALA A 251 44.41 5.02 5.43
N ASP A 252 45.08 3.95 5.85
CA ASP A 252 44.40 2.69 6.18
C ASP A 252 43.63 2.81 7.51
N ALA A 253 44.19 3.48 8.52
CA ALA A 253 43.49 3.79 9.76
C ALA A 253 42.24 4.66 9.54
N GLU A 254 42.32 5.66 8.65
CA GLU A 254 41.15 6.47 8.26
C GLU A 254 40.08 5.65 7.54
N ARG A 255 40.49 4.72 6.66
CA ARG A 255 39.55 3.81 5.97
C ARG A 255 38.84 2.88 6.94
N GLU A 256 39.54 2.36 7.94
CA GLU A 256 38.94 1.53 8.99
C GLU A 256 37.98 2.33 9.88
N ALA A 257 38.39 3.53 10.30
CA ALA A 257 37.52 4.45 11.05
C ALA A 257 36.24 4.79 10.26
N ALA A 258 36.36 5.08 8.97
CA ALA A 258 35.21 5.35 8.10
C ALA A 258 34.30 4.12 7.91
N ARG A 259 34.86 2.90 7.91
CA ARG A 259 34.06 1.65 7.85
C ARG A 259 33.28 1.43 9.15
N GLU A 260 33.90 1.65 10.31
CA GLU A 260 33.23 1.54 11.61
C GLU A 260 32.13 2.60 11.77
N GLU A 261 32.39 3.85 11.40
CA GLU A 261 31.37 4.90 11.43
C GLU A 261 30.17 4.56 10.54
N ARG A 262 30.40 4.00 9.34
CA ARG A 262 29.31 3.53 8.46
C ARG A 262 28.51 2.40 9.08
N LYS A 263 29.15 1.47 9.81
CA LYS A 263 28.44 0.39 10.53
C LYS A 263 27.58 0.96 11.65
N LEU A 264 28.09 1.89 12.44
CA LEU A 264 27.37 2.53 13.54
C LEU A 264 26.21 3.37 13.03
N SER A 265 26.42 4.21 12.01
CA SER A 265 25.36 5.00 11.38
C SER A 265 24.25 4.11 10.79
N LYS A 266 24.62 2.98 10.17
CA LYS A 266 23.63 2.01 9.66
C LYS A 266 22.84 1.35 10.79
N ALA A 267 23.50 0.99 11.88
CA ALA A 267 22.85 0.40 13.06
C ALA A 267 21.88 1.39 13.72
N GLN A 268 22.28 2.65 13.88
CA GLN A 268 21.42 3.73 14.38
C GLN A 268 20.20 3.94 13.47
N ARG A 269 20.40 4.04 12.15
CA ARG A 269 19.29 4.17 11.19
C ARG A 269 18.34 2.99 11.20
N SER A 270 18.82 1.75 11.40
CA SER A 270 17.93 0.60 11.55
C SER A 270 17.13 0.68 12.85
N TYR A 271 17.76 1.05 13.96
CA TYR A 271 17.09 1.17 15.26
C TYR A 271 16.01 2.24 15.25
N GLU A 272 16.31 3.43 14.72
CA GLU A 272 15.33 4.51 14.57
C GLU A 272 14.15 4.08 13.67
N ARG A 273 14.44 3.32 12.60
CA ARG A 273 13.41 2.82 11.71
C ARG A 273 12.51 1.78 12.38
N ASP A 274 13.08 0.91 13.21
CA ASP A 274 12.33 -0.09 13.97
C ASP A 274 11.49 0.59 15.07
N GLN A 275 12.01 1.64 15.72
CA GLN A 275 11.23 2.46 16.65
C GLN A 275 10.06 3.16 15.95
N ARG A 276 10.28 3.79 14.79
CA ARG A 276 9.21 4.44 14.01
C ARG A 276 8.13 3.45 13.57
N ARG A 277 8.51 2.23 13.20
CA ARG A 277 7.57 1.15 12.87
C ARG A 277 6.74 0.73 14.07
N ALA A 278 7.40 0.44 15.19
CA ALA A 278 6.70 0.08 16.42
C ALA A 278 5.75 1.18 16.91
N ALA A 279 6.13 2.45 16.74
CA ALA A 279 5.25 3.59 17.05
C ALA A 279 4.05 3.66 16.09
N ALA A 280 4.27 3.52 14.79
CA ALA A 280 3.19 3.52 13.78
C ALA A 280 2.21 2.35 13.98
N ASP A 281 2.71 1.16 14.34
CA ASP A 281 1.89 -0.01 14.64
C ASP A 281 1.02 0.23 15.89
N ARG A 282 1.59 0.79 16.97
CA ARG A 282 0.82 1.16 18.17
C ARG A 282 -0.25 2.20 17.88
N GLU A 283 0.06 3.20 17.06
CA GLU A 283 -0.91 4.23 16.67
C GLU A 283 -2.04 3.62 15.84
N ARG A 284 -1.70 2.73 14.91
CA ARG A 284 -2.68 1.99 14.11
C ARG A 284 -3.57 1.12 14.98
N ASP A 285 -3.00 0.35 15.90
CA ASP A 285 -3.76 -0.51 16.82
C ASP A 285 -4.68 0.32 17.73
N ALA A 286 -4.19 1.46 18.23
CA ALA A 286 -4.99 2.38 19.03
C ALA A 286 -6.15 2.99 18.22
N LYS A 287 -5.92 3.32 16.95
CA LYS A 287 -6.96 3.80 16.04
C LYS A 287 -7.98 2.71 15.73
N GLU A 288 -7.54 1.51 15.39
CA GLU A 288 -8.42 0.36 15.15
C GLU A 288 -9.24 -0.01 16.39
N ALA A 289 -8.68 0.12 17.59
CA ALA A 289 -9.41 -0.07 18.85
C ALA A 289 -10.48 1.00 19.08
N LYS A 290 -10.17 2.28 18.82
CA LYS A 290 -11.14 3.39 18.88
C LYS A 290 -12.26 3.19 17.85
N ASP A 291 -11.91 2.86 16.61
CA ASP A 291 -12.86 2.59 15.53
C ASP A 291 -13.75 1.39 15.87
N ARG A 292 -13.19 0.32 16.45
CA ARG A 292 -13.95 -0.84 16.91
C ARG A 292 -14.91 -0.51 18.04
N ALA A 293 -14.51 0.35 18.98
CA ALA A 293 -15.40 0.81 20.06
C ALA A 293 -16.54 1.68 19.51
N ALA A 294 -16.23 2.60 18.60
CA ALA A 294 -17.21 3.53 18.00
C ALA A 294 -18.19 2.80 17.07
N TYR A 295 -17.68 2.08 16.07
CA TYR A 295 -18.46 1.54 14.94
C TYR A 295 -18.71 0.03 15.00
N GLY A 296 -18.12 -0.66 15.97
CA GLY A 296 -18.22 -2.11 16.14
C GLY A 296 -17.13 -2.88 15.40
N ARG A 297 -17.19 -4.21 15.49
CA ARG A 297 -16.27 -5.10 14.79
C ARG A 297 -16.43 -4.97 13.28
N GLU A 298 -15.33 -5.00 12.52
CA GLU A 298 -15.36 -5.12 11.07
C GLU A 298 -15.96 -6.49 10.69
N MET A 299 -17.06 -6.48 9.93
CA MET A 299 -17.80 -7.68 9.51
C MET A 299 -17.27 -8.20 8.18
N THR A 300 -17.00 -7.30 7.23
CA THR A 300 -16.40 -7.66 5.95
C THR A 300 -15.66 -6.47 5.34
N THR A 301 -14.60 -6.76 4.59
CA THR A 301 -13.91 -5.82 3.70
C THR A 301 -13.88 -6.43 2.32
N GLN A 302 -14.43 -5.73 1.33
CA GLN A 302 -14.46 -6.18 -0.06
C GLN A 302 -13.97 -5.09 -1.00
N ASN A 303 -13.26 -5.49 -2.04
CA ASN A 303 -12.87 -4.61 -3.13
C ASN A 303 -13.88 -4.79 -4.28
N VAL A 304 -14.54 -3.70 -4.64
CA VAL A 304 -15.48 -3.66 -5.78
C VAL A 304 -14.99 -2.57 -6.72
N GLY A 305 -14.51 -2.98 -7.90
CA GLY A 305 -13.85 -2.07 -8.84
C GLY A 305 -12.63 -1.38 -8.22
N THR A 306 -12.64 -0.06 -8.23
CA THR A 306 -11.59 0.79 -7.66
C THR A 306 -11.86 1.19 -6.21
N LYS A 307 -12.93 0.69 -5.57
CA LYS A 307 -13.29 1.05 -4.19
C LYS A 307 -13.12 -0.12 -3.23
N THR A 308 -12.65 0.17 -2.03
CA THR A 308 -12.63 -0.75 -0.89
C THR A 308 -13.78 -0.38 0.05
N VAL A 309 -14.70 -1.31 0.27
CA VAL A 309 -15.86 -1.13 1.14
C VAL A 309 -15.69 -1.97 2.39
N LYS A 310 -15.72 -1.33 3.56
CA LYS A 310 -15.71 -1.98 4.87
C LYS A 310 -17.04 -1.81 5.56
N VAL A 311 -17.62 -2.89 6.06
CA VAL A 311 -18.88 -2.90 6.80
C VAL A 311 -18.61 -3.25 8.26
N TYR A 312 -19.20 -2.51 9.18
CA TYR A 312 -19.02 -2.67 10.62
C TYR A 312 -20.32 -3.11 11.31
N ALA A 313 -20.19 -3.82 12.42
CA ALA A 313 -21.31 -4.47 13.12
C ALA A 313 -22.40 -3.50 13.63
N LYS A 314 -22.09 -2.22 13.88
CA LYS A 314 -23.10 -1.21 14.28
C LYS A 314 -23.77 -0.51 13.08
N GLY A 315 -23.68 -1.08 11.88
CA GLY A 315 -24.34 -0.51 10.69
C GLY A 315 -23.63 0.71 10.11
N TYR A 316 -22.32 0.80 10.32
CA TYR A 316 -21.49 1.81 9.66
C TYR A 316 -20.75 1.20 8.47
N VAL A 317 -20.52 2.01 7.45
CA VAL A 317 -19.74 1.65 6.27
C VAL A 317 -18.64 2.67 6.04
N LYS A 318 -17.49 2.20 5.56
CA LYS A 318 -16.40 3.05 5.07
C LYS A 318 -16.10 2.70 3.62
N VAL A 319 -16.31 3.66 2.72
CA VAL A 319 -16.09 3.49 1.28
C VAL A 319 -14.82 4.26 0.88
N GLY A 320 -13.71 3.56 0.75
CA GLY A 320 -12.38 4.08 0.40
C GLY A 320 -12.04 3.90 -1.07
N GLY A 321 -11.12 4.72 -1.58
CA GLY A 321 -10.49 4.51 -2.90
C GLY A 321 -9.55 3.30 -2.91
N LEU A 322 -8.99 3.02 -4.09
CA LEU A 322 -8.07 1.91 -4.32
C LEU A 322 -6.89 2.04 -3.33
N PHE A 323 -6.54 0.93 -2.65
CA PHE A 323 -5.55 0.82 -1.57
C PHE A 323 -5.95 1.29 -0.18
N GLY A 324 -7.20 1.75 0.05
CA GLY A 324 -7.67 2.11 1.39
C GLY A 324 -6.92 3.29 2.03
N THR A 325 -6.11 4.01 1.24
CA THR A 325 -5.30 5.17 1.65
C THR A 325 -6.11 6.46 1.78
N GLY A 326 -7.39 6.44 1.41
CA GLY A 326 -8.30 7.55 1.63
C GLY A 326 -8.83 7.60 3.07
N SER A 327 -8.77 8.78 3.68
CA SER A 327 -9.52 9.13 4.89
C SER A 327 -11.03 9.25 4.57
N SER A 328 -11.64 8.16 4.12
CA SER A 328 -13.09 8.13 3.96
C SER A 328 -13.75 8.13 5.35
N PRO A 329 -14.69 9.06 5.61
CA PRO A 329 -15.41 9.07 6.87
C PRO A 329 -16.23 7.79 7.04
N TYR A 330 -16.56 7.47 8.29
CA TYR A 330 -17.53 6.42 8.62
C TYR A 330 -18.93 6.98 8.41
N GLU A 331 -19.73 6.30 7.60
CA GLU A 331 -21.07 6.75 7.26
C GLU A 331 -22.08 5.69 7.71
N ARG A 332 -23.25 6.12 8.23
CA ARG A 332 -24.31 5.19 8.62
C ARG A 332 -24.87 4.54 7.37
N LEU A 333 -24.83 3.22 7.30
CA LEU A 333 -25.40 2.46 6.20
C LEU A 333 -26.93 2.49 6.31
N LEU A 334 -27.61 2.84 5.22
CA LEU A 334 -29.07 2.80 5.13
C LEU A 334 -29.54 1.64 4.26
N SER A 335 -28.94 1.47 3.08
CA SER A 335 -29.24 0.35 2.20
C SER A 335 -28.05 0.00 1.32
N ILE A 336 -28.07 -1.23 0.81
CA ILE A 336 -27.06 -1.73 -0.13
C ILE A 336 -27.67 -2.70 -1.13
N GLU A 337 -27.36 -2.45 -2.39
CA GLU A 337 -27.83 -3.23 -3.51
C GLU A 337 -26.66 -3.59 -4.42
N SER A 338 -26.66 -4.84 -4.87
CA SER A 338 -25.73 -5.36 -5.86
C SER A 338 -26.58 -5.88 -7.01
N SER A 339 -26.47 -5.26 -8.17
CA SER A 339 -27.10 -5.71 -9.41
C SER A 339 -26.01 -6.05 -10.41
N ALA A 340 -26.13 -7.23 -11.01
CA ALA A 340 -25.14 -7.74 -11.94
C ALA A 340 -25.89 -8.18 -13.20
N ASP A 341 -25.85 -7.34 -14.24
CA ASP A 341 -26.36 -7.74 -15.55
C ASP A 341 -25.22 -8.43 -16.28
N VAL A 342 -25.02 -9.71 -15.97
CA VAL A 342 -23.86 -10.47 -16.44
C VAL A 342 -24.30 -11.60 -17.35
N GLN A 343 -23.98 -11.46 -18.63
CA GLN A 343 -24.16 -12.51 -19.62
C GLN A 343 -22.84 -13.28 -19.80
N LYS A 344 -22.89 -14.60 -19.69
CA LYS A 344 -21.72 -15.44 -20.02
C LYS A 344 -21.50 -15.40 -21.54
N LYS A 345 -20.26 -15.15 -21.97
CA LYS A 345 -19.88 -15.32 -23.38
C LYS A 345 -20.10 -16.79 -23.75
N SER A 346 -20.80 -17.04 -24.87
CA SER A 346 -21.03 -18.40 -25.35
C SER A 346 -19.71 -19.14 -25.59
N ALA A 347 -19.66 -20.44 -25.30
CA ALA A 347 -18.47 -21.25 -25.50
C ALA A 347 -17.99 -21.20 -26.96
N ALA A 348 -18.92 -21.23 -27.92
CA ALA A 348 -18.65 -21.08 -29.34
C ALA A 348 -18.01 -19.71 -29.68
N GLY A 349 -18.54 -18.61 -29.14
CA GLY A 349 -17.98 -17.28 -29.35
C GLY A 349 -16.58 -17.12 -28.74
N ARG A 350 -16.30 -17.82 -27.63
CA ARG A 350 -14.95 -17.87 -27.04
C ARG A 350 -13.99 -18.69 -27.89
N ALA A 351 -14.41 -19.83 -28.43
CA ALA A 351 -13.58 -20.65 -29.31
C ALA A 351 -13.22 -19.88 -30.59
N ALA A 352 -14.21 -19.29 -31.27
CA ALA A 352 -13.98 -18.46 -32.45
C ALA A 352 -13.08 -17.25 -32.13
N GLY A 353 -13.36 -16.53 -31.04
CA GLY A 353 -12.53 -15.41 -30.62
C GLY A 353 -11.12 -15.82 -30.21
N ALA A 354 -10.93 -17.01 -29.62
CA ALA A 354 -9.60 -17.53 -29.28
C ALA A 354 -8.77 -17.81 -30.54
N VAL A 355 -9.39 -18.39 -31.58
CA VAL A 355 -8.74 -18.60 -32.88
C VAL A 355 -8.36 -17.26 -33.51
N LEU A 356 -9.29 -16.30 -33.54
CA LEU A 356 -9.06 -15.00 -34.19
C LEU A 356 -8.09 -14.09 -33.43
N THR A 357 -8.03 -14.18 -32.10
CA THR A 357 -7.16 -13.31 -31.26
C THR A 357 -5.88 -14.00 -30.79
N GLY A 358 -5.57 -15.19 -31.32
CA GLY A 358 -4.38 -15.96 -30.91
C GLY A 358 -4.37 -16.32 -29.42
N GLY A 359 -5.55 -16.62 -28.84
CA GLY A 359 -5.71 -17.05 -27.45
C GLY A 359 -5.83 -15.93 -26.41
N LEU A 360 -5.57 -14.66 -26.74
CA LEU A 360 -5.66 -13.55 -25.79
C LEU A 360 -7.06 -13.35 -25.22
N ASN A 361 -8.12 -13.61 -26.00
CA ASN A 361 -9.52 -13.54 -25.54
C ASN A 361 -9.88 -14.60 -24.47
N THR A 362 -9.01 -15.58 -24.21
CA THR A 362 -9.22 -16.56 -23.14
C THR A 362 -8.74 -16.07 -21.78
N LEU A 363 -7.81 -15.10 -21.75
CA LEU A 363 -7.29 -14.47 -20.53
C LEU A 363 -8.24 -13.39 -19.99
N TYR A 364 -9.08 -12.82 -20.86
CA TYR A 364 -10.09 -11.84 -20.46
C TYR A 364 -11.32 -12.52 -19.84
N SER A 365 -12.05 -11.82 -18.98
CA SER A 365 -13.21 -12.40 -18.28
C SER A 365 -14.23 -13.00 -19.25
N ASN A 366 -14.76 -14.17 -18.86
CA ASN A 366 -15.79 -14.91 -19.62
C ASN A 366 -17.18 -14.30 -19.47
N THR A 367 -17.30 -13.29 -18.64
CA THR A 367 -18.49 -12.52 -18.35
C THR A 367 -18.46 -11.22 -19.12
N ARG A 368 -19.55 -10.92 -19.83
CA ARG A 368 -19.87 -9.60 -20.39
C ARG A 368 -20.96 -8.96 -19.55
N GLY A 369 -20.96 -7.64 -19.55
CA GLY A 369 -21.94 -6.82 -18.84
C GLY A 369 -21.33 -6.01 -17.72
N ASP A 370 -22.19 -5.39 -16.94
CA ASP A 370 -21.84 -4.42 -15.92
C ASP A 370 -22.31 -4.91 -14.54
N LEU A 371 -21.46 -4.70 -13.54
CA LEU A 371 -21.81 -4.88 -12.13
C LEU A 371 -21.96 -3.52 -11.48
N TYR A 372 -23.13 -3.26 -10.90
CA TYR A 372 -23.43 -2.06 -10.13
C TYR A 372 -23.58 -2.42 -8.67
N VAL A 373 -22.86 -1.71 -7.81
CA VAL A 373 -23.05 -1.76 -6.36
C VAL A 373 -23.42 -0.37 -5.89
N THR A 374 -24.62 -0.23 -5.35
CA THR A 374 -25.17 1.03 -4.83
C THR A 374 -25.23 0.93 -3.31
N ILE A 375 -24.53 1.82 -2.62
CA ILE A 375 -24.47 1.91 -1.16
C ILE A 375 -25.09 3.24 -0.77
N VAL A 376 -26.28 3.20 -0.19
CA VAL A 376 -26.94 4.40 0.33
C VAL A 376 -26.55 4.57 1.79
N THR A 377 -26.00 5.73 2.11
CA THR A 377 -25.63 6.10 3.47
C THR A 377 -26.44 7.30 3.94
N GLY A 378 -26.39 7.62 5.23
CA GLY A 378 -27.07 8.79 5.79
C GLY A 378 -26.60 10.13 5.20
N THR A 379 -25.43 10.17 4.56
CA THR A 379 -24.86 11.40 4.00
C THR A 379 -24.87 11.41 2.46
N LYS A 380 -24.66 10.26 1.81
CA LYS A 380 -24.51 10.18 0.36
C LYS A 380 -24.77 8.78 -0.21
N THR A 381 -25.06 8.73 -1.50
CA THR A 381 -25.18 7.49 -2.25
C THR A 381 -23.89 7.22 -3.02
N HIS A 382 -23.26 6.07 -2.77
CA HIS A 382 -22.09 5.61 -3.51
C HIS A 382 -22.51 4.58 -4.54
N SER A 383 -22.43 4.94 -5.81
CA SER A 383 -22.55 3.97 -6.90
C SER A 383 -21.16 3.56 -7.36
N VAL A 384 -20.96 2.25 -7.50
CA VAL A 384 -19.72 1.64 -8.02
C VAL A 384 -20.09 0.80 -9.21
N ARG A 385 -19.57 1.18 -10.37
CA ARG A 385 -19.70 0.43 -11.62
C ARG A 385 -18.40 -0.33 -11.89
N VAL A 386 -18.53 -1.59 -12.27
CA VAL A 386 -17.40 -2.43 -12.71
C VAL A 386 -17.73 -2.96 -14.10
N ASP A 387 -17.00 -2.48 -15.09
CA ASP A 387 -17.13 -2.96 -16.47
C ASP A 387 -16.47 -4.33 -16.59
N SER A 388 -17.16 -5.28 -17.24
CA SER A 388 -16.68 -6.66 -17.43
C SER A 388 -16.28 -7.36 -16.11
N PRO A 389 -17.21 -7.51 -15.15
CA PRO A 389 -16.89 -7.96 -13.81
C PRO A 389 -16.35 -9.39 -13.83
N THR A 390 -15.24 -9.62 -13.15
CA THR A 390 -14.66 -10.96 -12.96
C THR A 390 -15.52 -11.79 -11.98
N PRO A 391 -15.47 -13.13 -12.03
CA PRO A 391 -16.17 -13.98 -11.05
C PRO A 391 -15.78 -13.71 -9.58
N SER A 392 -14.57 -13.18 -9.33
CA SER A 392 -14.19 -12.75 -7.98
C SER A 392 -14.89 -11.45 -7.60
N SER A 393 -14.99 -10.46 -8.49
CA SER A 393 -15.69 -9.20 -8.22
C SER A 393 -17.19 -9.39 -7.97
N ILE A 394 -17.84 -10.27 -8.74
CA ILE A 394 -19.26 -10.60 -8.54
C ILE A 394 -19.47 -11.24 -7.16
N ARG A 395 -18.61 -12.19 -6.78
CA ARG A 395 -18.65 -12.81 -5.44
C ARG A 395 -18.40 -11.80 -4.33
N ALA A 396 -17.43 -10.90 -4.52
CA ALA A 396 -17.12 -9.84 -3.56
C ALA A 396 -18.32 -8.90 -3.35
N ALA A 397 -18.95 -8.44 -4.44
CA ALA A 397 -20.14 -7.59 -4.40
C ALA A 397 -21.35 -8.29 -3.74
N ASN A 398 -21.62 -9.54 -4.09
CA ASN A 398 -22.71 -10.31 -3.49
C ASN A 398 -22.47 -10.60 -2.01
N THR A 399 -21.23 -10.94 -1.63
CA THR A 399 -20.84 -11.14 -0.22
C THR A 399 -20.99 -9.85 0.57
N LEU A 400 -20.54 -8.73 0.00
CA LEU A 400 -20.67 -7.41 0.60
C LEU A 400 -22.15 -7.06 0.83
N ALA A 401 -23.00 -7.21 -0.19
CA ALA A 401 -24.42 -6.92 -0.10
C ALA A 401 -25.13 -7.83 0.91
N ALA A 402 -24.82 -9.13 0.93
CA ALA A 402 -25.40 -10.09 1.87
C ALA A 402 -25.04 -9.76 3.33
N VAL A 403 -23.75 -9.54 3.62
CA VAL A 403 -23.28 -9.20 4.98
C VAL A 403 -23.87 -7.87 5.44
N ALA A 404 -23.91 -6.87 4.55
CA ALA A 404 -24.43 -5.56 4.89
C ALA A 404 -25.95 -5.57 5.15
N ARG A 405 -26.73 -6.34 4.38
CA ARG A 405 -28.15 -6.57 4.66
C ARG A 405 -28.38 -7.33 5.97
N ALA A 406 -27.55 -8.32 6.27
CA ALA A 406 -27.62 -9.04 7.54
C ALA A 406 -27.37 -8.10 8.74
N VAL A 407 -26.37 -7.22 8.65
CA VAL A 407 -26.12 -6.20 9.69
C VAL A 407 -27.30 -5.24 9.85
N LEU A 408 -27.93 -4.80 8.74
CA LEU A 408 -29.10 -3.94 8.82
C LEU A 408 -30.31 -4.65 9.46
N ALA A 409 -30.55 -5.91 9.08
CA ALA A 409 -31.61 -6.72 9.68
C ALA A 409 -31.38 -6.98 11.17
N ASP A 410 -30.14 -7.25 11.58
CA ASP A 410 -29.76 -7.42 13.00
C ASP A 410 -29.99 -6.15 13.82
N LEU A 411 -29.79 -4.97 13.21
CA LEU A 411 -30.03 -3.68 13.86
C LEU A 411 -31.51 -3.33 13.96
N GLU A 412 -32.31 -3.71 12.97
CA GLU A 412 -33.77 -3.56 12.99
C GLU A 412 -34.43 -4.54 13.98
N ALA A 413 -33.88 -5.76 14.09
CA ALA A 413 -34.36 -6.78 15.02
C ALA A 413 -33.95 -6.52 16.48
N GLN A 414 -32.93 -5.69 16.74
CA GLN A 414 -32.62 -5.27 18.10
C GLN A 414 -33.76 -4.36 18.58
N PRO A 415 -34.62 -4.84 19.52
CA PRO A 415 -35.72 -4.03 20.03
C PRO A 415 -35.08 -2.77 20.57
N GLU A 416 -35.54 -1.61 20.08
CA GLU A 416 -34.99 -0.29 20.39
C GLU A 416 -34.39 -0.32 21.79
N ARG A 417 -33.04 -0.43 21.86
CA ARG A 417 -32.40 -0.28 23.16
C ARG A 417 -32.89 1.07 23.64
N PRO A 418 -33.57 1.15 24.80
CA PRO A 418 -34.12 2.39 25.28
C PRO A 418 -32.99 3.40 25.19
N GLN A 419 -33.15 4.34 24.25
CA GLN A 419 -32.28 5.50 24.15
C GLN A 419 -32.17 5.99 25.59
N PRO A 420 -30.97 6.10 26.18
CA PRO A 420 -30.85 6.64 27.53
C PRO A 420 -31.66 7.93 27.51
N LEU A 421 -32.75 7.93 28.29
CA LEU A 421 -33.70 9.04 28.35
C LEU A 421 -32.89 10.32 28.39
N PRO A 422 -33.18 11.32 27.53
CA PRO A 422 -32.47 12.59 27.59
C PRO A 422 -32.47 13.03 29.04
N ALA A 423 -31.27 13.15 29.62
CA ALA A 423 -31.13 13.50 31.02
C ALA A 423 -32.05 14.70 31.29
N PRO A 424 -32.90 14.65 32.34
CA PRO A 424 -33.89 15.69 32.57
C PRO A 424 -33.18 17.05 32.54
N PRO A 425 -33.77 18.06 31.87
CA PRO A 425 -33.16 19.39 31.81
C PRO A 425 -32.89 19.83 33.25
N ARG A 426 -31.62 20.05 33.58
CA ARG A 426 -31.22 20.70 34.82
C ARG A 426 -31.63 22.17 34.74
N ASN A 427 -32.93 22.43 34.88
CA ASN A 427 -33.49 23.74 35.15
C ASN A 427 -33.41 23.98 36.66
N THR A 428 -32.42 24.74 37.11
CA THR A 428 -32.55 25.62 38.29
C THR A 428 -31.43 26.65 38.29
N THR A 429 -31.61 27.77 37.60
CA THR A 429 -31.12 29.05 38.11
C THR A 429 -32.05 30.17 37.60
N PRO A 430 -32.60 31.02 38.48
CA PRO A 430 -33.55 32.07 38.12
C PRO A 430 -32.86 33.28 37.46
N PRO A 431 -33.60 34.13 36.72
CA PRO A 431 -33.04 35.25 35.97
C PRO A 431 -32.75 36.43 36.90
N ARG A 432 -31.55 37.00 36.80
CA ARG A 432 -31.27 38.36 37.26
C ARG A 432 -30.71 39.18 36.10
N ASN A 433 -31.39 40.29 35.85
CA ASN A 433 -31.17 41.26 34.77
C ASN A 433 -29.74 41.87 34.73
N PRO A 434 -29.38 42.52 33.60
CA PRO A 434 -27.99 42.86 33.22
C PRO A 434 -27.51 44.19 33.81
N PRO A 435 -26.21 44.49 33.69
CA PRO A 435 -25.85 45.54 32.73
C PRO A 435 -24.58 45.26 31.91
N THR A 436 -24.67 45.63 30.64
CA THR A 436 -23.77 46.53 29.91
C THR A 436 -22.28 46.47 30.23
N GLY A 437 -21.48 46.01 29.26
CA GLY A 437 -20.04 46.26 29.20
C GLY A 437 -19.28 45.23 28.39
N ALA A 438 -18.84 45.64 27.18
CA ALA A 438 -17.63 45.24 26.45
C ALA A 438 -16.88 43.96 26.95
N VAL A 439 -16.55 42.97 26.12
CA VAL A 439 -15.69 43.05 24.92
C VAL A 439 -15.97 41.80 24.07
N ALA A 440 -16.16 41.97 22.76
CA ALA A 440 -16.32 40.86 21.82
C ALA A 440 -15.01 40.05 21.72
N GLN A 441 -15.05 38.79 22.14
CA GLN A 441 -14.03 37.80 21.74
C GLN A 441 -14.40 37.28 20.34
N PRO A 442 -13.49 37.32 19.36
CA PRO A 442 -13.73 36.70 18.07
C PRO A 442 -13.83 35.17 18.22
N PRO A 443 -14.73 34.50 17.48
CA PRO A 443 -14.86 33.05 17.54
C PRO A 443 -13.58 32.40 17.04
N THR A 444 -12.93 31.63 17.91
CA THR A 444 -11.85 30.72 17.56
C THR A 444 -12.34 29.74 16.50
N ALA A 445 -11.78 29.87 15.29
CA ALA A 445 -12.09 29.05 14.14
C ALA A 445 -11.89 27.55 14.46
N ALA A 446 -12.94 26.76 14.27
CA ALA A 446 -12.81 25.32 14.20
C ALA A 446 -11.92 24.96 12.99
N PRO A 447 -10.94 24.07 13.13
CA PRO A 447 -10.06 23.69 12.04
C PRO A 447 -10.86 22.91 10.99
N GLY A 448 -11.17 23.55 9.86
CA GLY A 448 -11.79 22.88 8.71
C GLY A 448 -12.76 23.71 7.85
N THR A 449 -13.06 24.97 8.18
CA THR A 449 -13.88 25.80 7.29
C THR A 449 -13.09 26.20 6.04
N PRO A 450 -13.58 25.89 4.82
CA PRO A 450 -12.92 26.27 3.58
C PRO A 450 -12.76 27.78 3.50
N SER A 451 -11.62 28.23 2.95
CA SER A 451 -11.34 29.66 2.83
C SER A 451 -12.40 30.34 1.95
N ALA A 452 -12.62 31.65 2.14
CA ALA A 452 -13.57 32.39 1.30
C ALA A 452 -13.22 32.27 -0.20
N ALA A 453 -11.92 32.16 -0.53
CA ALA A 453 -11.46 31.91 -1.90
C ALA A 453 -11.90 30.54 -2.43
N ASP A 454 -11.86 29.49 -1.60
CA ASP A 454 -12.34 28.16 -1.98
C ASP A 454 -13.85 28.13 -2.17
N ARG A 455 -14.60 28.84 -1.31
CA ARG A 455 -16.06 28.99 -1.44
C ARG A 455 -16.45 29.72 -2.73
N LEU A 456 -15.74 30.80 -3.08
CA LEU A 456 -15.97 31.54 -4.32
C LEU A 456 -15.65 30.70 -5.58
N ARG A 457 -14.63 29.85 -5.52
CA ARG A 457 -14.29 28.91 -6.62
C ARG A 457 -15.36 27.84 -6.79
N GLU A 458 -15.89 27.28 -5.71
CA GLU A 458 -16.96 26.27 -5.79
C GLU A 458 -18.25 26.88 -6.34
N ILE A 459 -18.61 28.09 -5.90
CA ILE A 459 -19.77 28.83 -6.44
C ILE A 459 -19.61 29.10 -7.95
N GLN A 460 -18.41 29.47 -8.41
CA GLN A 460 -18.13 29.62 -9.85
C GLN A 460 -18.23 28.29 -10.61
N ARG A 461 -17.79 27.19 -10.01
CA ARG A 461 -17.88 25.85 -10.63
C ARG A 461 -19.33 25.41 -10.81
N LEU A 462 -20.17 25.60 -9.79
CA LEU A 462 -21.61 25.26 -9.84
C LEU A 462 -22.35 26.06 -10.92
N HIS A 463 -21.98 27.33 -11.11
CA HIS A 463 -22.54 28.15 -12.19
C HIS A 463 -22.09 27.69 -13.58
N ALA A 464 -20.81 27.35 -13.75
CA ALA A 464 -20.29 26.80 -15.01
C ALA A 464 -20.90 25.42 -15.35
N GLU A 465 -21.28 24.64 -14.33
CA GLU A 465 -22.00 23.36 -14.47
C GLU A 465 -23.51 23.56 -14.71
N GLY A 466 -24.02 24.80 -14.69
CA GLY A 466 -25.44 25.11 -14.87
C GLY A 466 -26.34 24.69 -13.70
N LEU A 467 -25.75 24.44 -12.53
CA LEU A 467 -26.46 24.00 -11.32
C LEU A 467 -27.09 25.15 -10.52
N ILE A 468 -26.63 26.37 -10.74
CA ILE A 468 -27.17 27.60 -10.15
C ILE A 468 -27.30 28.66 -11.25
N ASP A 469 -28.34 29.49 -11.16
CA ASP A 469 -28.57 30.58 -12.12
C ASP A 469 -27.75 31.86 -11.79
N ASP A 470 -27.79 32.84 -12.69
CA ASP A 470 -27.06 34.11 -12.52
C ASP A 470 -27.51 34.90 -11.27
N GLY A 471 -28.77 34.77 -10.86
CA GLY A 471 -29.33 35.43 -9.68
C GLY A 471 -28.85 34.78 -8.38
N GLU A 472 -28.79 33.45 -8.34
CA GLU A 472 -28.25 32.67 -7.23
C GLU A 472 -26.74 32.87 -7.09
N LEU A 473 -26.00 32.95 -8.21
CA LEU A 473 -24.58 33.28 -8.22
C LEU A 473 -24.30 34.61 -7.52
N ALA A 474 -25.08 35.66 -7.82
CA ALA A 474 -24.92 36.98 -7.23
C ALA A 474 -25.19 36.95 -5.71
N ARG A 475 -26.27 36.27 -5.27
CA ARG A 475 -26.61 36.15 -3.85
C ARG A 475 -25.56 35.37 -3.06
N LEU A 476 -25.08 34.25 -3.59
CA LEU A 476 -24.07 33.43 -2.92
C LEU A 476 -22.71 34.14 -2.82
N ARG A 477 -22.31 34.88 -3.86
CA ARG A 477 -21.11 35.73 -3.79
C ARG A 477 -21.24 36.82 -2.74
N GLN A 478 -22.41 37.47 -2.66
CA GLN A 478 -22.67 38.51 -1.67
C GLN A 478 -22.61 37.95 -0.24
N ASN A 479 -23.15 36.76 0.01
CA ASN A 479 -23.07 36.10 1.31
C ASN A 479 -21.62 35.76 1.71
N VAL A 480 -20.81 35.23 0.79
CA VAL A 480 -19.40 34.91 1.09
C VAL A 480 -18.58 36.17 1.32
N LEU A 481 -18.90 37.28 0.65
CA LEU A 481 -18.26 38.58 0.88
C LEU A 481 -18.73 39.27 2.17
N ALA A 482 -19.95 39.02 2.63
CA ALA A 482 -20.47 39.54 3.90
C ALA A 482 -19.91 38.78 5.13
N ASP A 483 -19.46 37.54 4.92
CA ASP A 483 -18.80 36.71 5.94
C ASP A 483 -17.29 37.05 6.13
N LEU A 484 -16.73 37.91 5.26
CA LEU A 484 -15.37 38.45 5.36
C LEU A 484 -15.35 39.75 6.14
#